data_AF-A0A920BN85-F1
#
_entry.id   AF-A0A920BN85-F1
#
_cell.length_a   1.000
_cell.length_b   1.000
_cell.length_c   1.000
_cell.angle_alpha   90.00
_cell.angle_beta   90.00
_cell.angle_gamma   90.00
#
_symmetry.space_group_name_H-M   'P 1'
#
loop_
_entity.id
_entity.type
_entity.pdbx_description
1 polymer ?
#
loop_
_entity_poly.entity_id
_entity_poly.type
_entity_poly.pdbx_seq_one_letter_code
_entity_poly.pdbx_strand_id
1 'polypeptide(L)' 'MKDSGIDFFDEVDEEAIAEVLSVWTGIPVYKLTEEETAKLLRMEDELHKRVIGQEDSIKAVSQAIRRTRAGLKT' A
#
# COMPACT_ATOMS: atom_id res chain seq x y z
N MET A 1 -33.75 -14.06 13.76
CA MET A 1 -32.86 -13.05 14.36
C MET A 1 -31.65 -13.79 14.92
N LYS A 2 -30.57 -13.89 14.16
CA LYS A 2 -29.28 -14.35 14.65
C LYS A 2 -28.31 -13.30 14.15
N ASP A 3 -27.86 -12.48 15.09
CA ASP A 3 -26.98 -11.35 14.83
C ASP A 3 -25.66 -11.89 14.30
N SER A 4 -25.22 -11.35 13.18
CA SER A 4 -23.99 -11.68 12.47
C SER A 4 -22.79 -11.12 13.23
N GLY A 5 -22.43 -11.77 14.32
CA GLY A 5 -21.16 -11.55 15.00
C GLY A 5 -20.07 -12.32 14.26
N ILE A 6 -19.17 -11.58 13.63
CA ILE A 6 -17.93 -12.11 13.05
C ILE A 6 -17.15 -12.78 14.19
N ASP A 7 -16.84 -14.07 14.03
CA ASP A 7 -16.13 -14.87 15.02
C ASP A 7 -14.63 -14.54 14.93
N PHE A 8 -14.17 -13.63 15.79
CA PHE A 8 -12.86 -13.00 15.70
C PHE A 8 -11.79 -13.63 16.61
N PHE A 9 -11.89 -14.88 17.08
CA PHE A 9 -11.01 -15.29 18.19
C PHE A 9 -10.48 -16.73 18.23
N ASP A 10 -10.35 -17.45 17.10
CA ASP A 10 -9.62 -18.74 17.13
C ASP A 10 -8.11 -18.61 16.85
N GLU A 11 -7.65 -17.58 16.12
CA GLU A 11 -6.21 -17.28 16.00
C GLU A 11 -6.01 -15.79 15.63
N VAL A 12 -5.25 -15.05 16.44
CA VAL A 12 -4.87 -13.66 16.13
C VAL A 12 -3.48 -13.70 15.49
N ASP A 13 -3.45 -13.59 14.17
CA ASP A 13 -2.21 -13.53 13.39
C ASP A 13 -1.95 -12.11 12.83
N GLU A 14 -0.79 -11.93 12.20
CA GLU A 14 -0.41 -10.66 11.58
C GLU A 14 -1.41 -10.22 10.49
N GLU A 15 -2.09 -11.17 9.84
CA GLU A 15 -3.03 -10.93 8.75
C GLU A 15 -4.37 -10.39 9.27
N ALA A 16 -4.88 -10.92 10.38
CA ALA A 16 -6.07 -10.42 11.05
C ALA A 16 -5.89 -8.98 11.55
N ILE A 17 -4.73 -8.66 12.13
CA ILE A 17 -4.40 -7.29 12.57
C ILE A 17 -4.32 -6.35 11.36
N ALA A 18 -3.68 -6.80 10.27
CA ALA A 18 -3.54 -6.05 9.03
C ALA A 18 -4.89 -5.75 8.35
N GLU A 19 -5.83 -6.71 8.37
CA GLU A 19 -7.17 -6.55 7.82
C GLU A 19 -7.97 -5.49 8.59
N VAL A 20 -7.98 -5.57 9.92
CA VAL A 20 -8.68 -4.58 10.78
C VAL A 20 -8.12 -3.17 10.56
N LEU A 21 -6.79 -3.03 10.49
CA LEU A 21 -6.15 -1.75 10.22
C LEU A 21 -6.42 -1.23 8.81
N SER A 22 -6.48 -2.11 7.81
CA SER A 22 -6.84 -1.77 6.43
C SER A 22 -8.28 -1.23 6.34
N VAL A 23 -9.24 -1.90 6.99
CA VAL A 23 -10.64 -1.47 7.03
C VAL A 23 -10.77 -0.11 7.74
N TRP A 24 -10.03 0.12 8.81
CA TRP A 24 -10.15 1.35 9.59
C TRP A 24 -9.45 2.56 8.92
N THR A 25 -8.31 2.33 8.26
CA THR A 25 -7.51 3.41 7.65
C THR A 25 -7.76 3.60 6.16
N GLY A 26 -8.36 2.62 5.49
CA GLY A 26 -8.48 2.56 4.03
C GLY A 26 -7.15 2.30 3.32
N ILE A 27 -6.06 1.99 4.05
CA ILE A 27 -4.73 1.74 3.51
C ILE A 27 -4.51 0.23 3.43
N PRO A 28 -4.45 -0.37 2.22
CA PRO A 28 -4.30 -1.81 2.07
C PRO A 28 -2.98 -2.28 2.68
N VAL A 29 -3.06 -3.18 3.65
CA VAL A 29 -1.91 -3.83 4.30
C VAL A 29 -1.58 -5.12 3.55
N TYR A 30 -1.42 -5.06 2.23
CA TYR A 30 -0.90 -6.19 1.48
C TYR A 30 0.63 -6.12 1.50
N LYS A 31 1.29 -7.18 2.00
CA LYS A 31 2.70 -7.42 1.67
C LYS A 31 2.82 -7.36 0.14
N LEU A 32 3.85 -6.68 -0.36
CA LEU A 32 4.14 -6.43 -1.78
C LEU A 32 3.57 -7.52 -2.70
N THR A 33 2.36 -7.36 -3.22
CA THR A 33 1.86 -8.27 -4.25
C THR A 33 2.62 -7.94 -5.54
N GLU A 34 2.81 -8.92 -6.43
CA GLU A 34 3.43 -8.67 -7.73
C GLU A 34 2.76 -7.49 -8.47
N GLU A 35 1.45 -7.32 -8.25
CA GLU A 35 0.66 -6.21 -8.79
C GLU A 35 1.08 -4.83 -8.24
N GLU A 36 1.32 -4.71 -6.93
CA GLU A 36 1.79 -3.45 -6.33
C GLU A 36 3.20 -3.10 -6.80
N THR A 37 4.06 -4.10 -6.96
CA THR A 37 5.40 -3.93 -7.53
C THR A 37 5.33 -3.41 -8.97
N ALA A 38 4.45 -3.99 -9.79
CA ALA A 38 4.21 -3.53 -11.15
C ALA A 38 3.63 -2.11 -11.22
N LYS A 39 2.82 -1.70 -10.23
CA LYS A 39 2.35 -0.31 -10.09
C LYS A 39 3.48 0.65 -9.73
N LEU A 40 4.38 0.25 -8.82
CA LEU A 40 5.55 1.07 -8.44
C LEU A 40 6.53 1.28 -9.60
N LEU A 41 6.71 0.27 -10.45
CA LEU A 41 7.55 0.38 -11.65
C LEU A 41 7.00 1.40 -12.65
N ARG A 42 5.68 1.54 -12.75
CA ARG A 42 5.01 2.47 -13.67
C ARG A 42 4.61 3.81 -13.02
N MET A 43 4.99 4.03 -11.77
CA MET A 43 4.54 5.20 -10.98
C MET A 43 4.94 6.54 -11.62
N GLU A 44 6.17 6.64 -12.13
CA GLU A 44 6.65 7.87 -12.77
C GLU A 44 5.84 8.18 -14.04
N ASP A 45 5.66 7.19 -14.91
CA ASP A 45 4.87 7.32 -16.14
C ASP A 45 3.41 7.73 -15.88
N GLU A 46 2.77 7.16 -14.86
CA GLU A 46 1.39 7.51 -14.49
C GLU A 46 1.29 8.94 -13.92
N LEU A 47 2.31 9.41 -13.20
CA LEU A 47 2.35 10.78 -12.68
C LEU A 47 2.55 11.79 -13.82
N HIS A 48 3.36 11.48 -14.83
CA HIS A 48 3.55 12.34 -16.01
C HIS A 48 2.29 12.54 -16.86
N LYS A 49 1.34 11.59 -16.83
CA LYS A 49 0.04 11.78 -17.50
C LYS A 49 -0.79 12.90 -16.88
N ARG A 50 -0.53 13.24 -15.61
CA ARG A 50 -1.32 14.21 -14.84
C ARG A 50 -0.55 15.48 -14.49
N VAL A 51 0.78 15.40 -14.47
CA VAL A 51 1.68 16.50 -14.11
C VAL A 51 2.59 16.80 -15.31
N ILE A 52 2.50 18.03 -15.80
CA ILE A 52 3.33 18.51 -16.91
C ILE A 52 4.61 19.11 -16.31
N GLY A 53 5.77 18.54 -16.68
CA GLY A 53 7.08 18.96 -16.16
C GLY A 53 7.42 18.37 -14.78
N GLN A 54 8.32 19.04 -14.04
CA GLN A 54 8.79 18.64 -12.71
C GLN A 54 9.42 17.23 -12.61
N GLU A 55 10.26 16.88 -13.57
CA GLU A 55 10.93 15.56 -13.61
C GLU A 55 11.63 15.18 -12.31
N ASP A 56 12.44 16.10 -11.77
CA ASP A 56 13.21 15.82 -10.57
C ASP A 56 12.33 15.58 -9.34
N SER A 57 11.16 16.23 -9.29
CA SER A 57 10.22 16.08 -8.17
C SER A 57 9.47 14.74 -8.24
N ILE A 58 9.00 14.37 -9.43
CA ILE A 58 8.32 13.09 -9.68
C ILE A 58 9.27 11.92 -9.38
N LYS A 59 10.52 12.03 -9.83
CA LYS A 59 11.58 11.05 -9.54
C LYS A 59 11.88 10.92 -8.05
N ALA A 60 12.01 12.05 -7.34
CA ALA A 60 12.31 12.04 -5.91
C ALA A 60 11.20 11.40 -5.08
N VAL A 61 9.93 11.72 -5.39
CA VAL A 61 8.76 11.13 -4.73
C VAL A 61 8.67 9.64 -5.02
N SER A 62 8.80 9.23 -6.28
CA SER A 62 8.74 7.82 -6.67
C SER A 62 9.84 6.99 -6.01
N GLN A 63 11.06 7.55 -5.92
CA GLN A 63 12.17 6.92 -5.19
C GLN A 63 11.92 6.82 -3.68
N ALA A 64 11.35 7.86 -3.06
CA ALA A 64 10.99 7.82 -1.65
C ALA A 64 9.95 6.73 -1.36
N ILE A 65 8.89 6.65 -2.17
CA ILE A 65 7.83 5.64 -2.01
C ILE A 65 8.39 4.22 -2.19
N ARG A 66 9.22 3.97 -3.22
CA ARG A 66 9.87 2.67 -3.43
C ARG A 66 10.77 2.27 -2.25
N ARG A 67 11.52 3.22 -1.67
CA ARG A 67 12.36 2.95 -0.49
C ARG A 67 11.53 2.59 0.74
N THR A 68 10.49 3.38 1.05
CA THR A 68 9.58 3.09 2.15
C THR A 68 8.93 1.71 2.01
N ARG A 69 8.57 1.33 0.78
CA ARG A 69 7.95 0.02 0.51
C ARG A 69 8.95 -1.14 0.53
N ALA A 70 10.21 -0.90 0.20
CA ALA A 70 11.29 -1.87 0.36
C ALA A 70 11.75 -2.04 1.82
N GLY A 71 11.10 -1.38 2.79
CA GLY A 71 11.51 -1.41 4.20
C GLY A 71 12.80 -0.63 4.48
N LEU A 72 13.34 0.07 3.49
CA LEU A 72 14.52 0.91 3.62
C LEU A 72 14.07 2.28 4.15
N LYS A 73 13.89 2.37 5.47
CA LYS A 73 13.81 3.66 6.17
C LYS A 73 15.21 4.27 6.21
N THR A 74 15.39 5.41 5.54
CA THR A 74 16.45 6.38 5.89
C THR A 74 16.13 7.03 7.23
#